data_AF-A0AA40BYY4-F1
#
_entry.id   AF-A0AA40BYY4-F1
#
_cell.length_a   1.000
_cell.length_b   1.000
_cell.length_c   1.000
_cell.angle_alpha   90.00
_cell.angle_beta   90.00
_cell.angle_gamma   90.00
#
_symmetry.space_group_name_H-M   'P 1'
#
loop_
_entity.id
_entity.type
_entity.pdbx_description
1 polymer ?
#
loop_
_entity_poly.entity_id
_entity_poly.type
_entity_poly.pdbx_seq_one_letter_code
_entity_poly.pdbx_strand_id
1 'polypeptide(L)'
;MFLAGTIIFGGGPVVIPLLREYIVSEGWVSQRDFLIGLALIQAFPGPNFNIAVFLGSLTAKNVGLNPALGAMLAWVGIFGPGMVLVHGTMGVWGAVRGRRWVRAVLRGVNAGAVGLIYTVVYRIWEVGLLDERAQQGRSLGDDPWWLVVAATNYVFGRWYRVSPPVTIISGALMGLVRYQIVSKM
;
A
#
# COMPACT_ATOMS: atom_id res chain seq x y z
N MET A 1 -13.28 10.62 -8.94
CA MET A 1 -13.54 9.38 -8.17
C MET A 1 -13.84 8.18 -9.04
N PHE A 2 -14.73 8.25 -10.03
CA PHE A 2 -15.06 7.12 -10.92
C PHE A 2 -13.84 6.51 -11.64
N LEU A 3 -12.98 7.36 -12.22
CA LEU A 3 -11.74 6.91 -12.86
C LEU A 3 -10.89 6.10 -11.88
N ALA A 4 -10.58 6.68 -10.71
CA ALA A 4 -9.88 6.00 -9.63
C ALA A 4 -10.54 4.66 -9.24
N GLY A 5 -11.87 4.59 -9.14
CA GLY A 5 -12.58 3.35 -8.84
C GLY A 5 -12.47 2.28 -9.93
N THR A 6 -12.15 2.67 -11.17
CA THR A 6 -12.09 1.77 -12.33
C THR A 6 -10.68 1.28 -12.64
N ILE A 7 -9.66 2.15 -12.52
CA ILE A 7 -8.31 1.87 -12.99
C ILE A 7 -7.35 1.36 -11.91
N ILE A 8 -7.79 1.35 -10.65
CA ILE A 8 -6.89 1.02 -9.55
C ILE A 8 -6.87 -0.48 -9.33
N PHE A 9 -5.70 -1.06 -9.59
CA PHE A 9 -5.38 -2.44 -9.32
C PHE A 9 -4.31 -2.48 -8.23
N GLY A 10 -4.70 -2.86 -7.00
CA GLY A 10 -3.79 -2.93 -5.86
C GLY A 10 -4.42 -2.46 -4.55
N GLY A 11 -3.65 -2.55 -3.46
CA GLY A 11 -4.08 -2.09 -2.13
C GLY A 11 -4.08 -0.57 -1.97
N GLY A 12 -4.48 -0.12 -0.78
CA GLY A 12 -4.59 1.30 -0.40
C GLY A 12 -3.44 2.24 -0.80
N PRO A 13 -2.16 1.87 -0.70
CA PRO A 13 -1.04 2.77 -1.02
C PRO A 13 -0.99 3.24 -2.47
N VAL A 14 -1.57 2.49 -3.41
CA VAL A 14 -1.57 2.86 -4.84
C VAL A 14 -2.65 3.91 -5.15
N VAL A 15 -3.74 3.96 -4.36
CA VAL A 15 -4.83 4.93 -4.53
C VAL A 15 -4.39 6.34 -4.16
N ILE A 16 -3.56 6.46 -3.12
CA ILE A 16 -3.26 7.75 -2.48
C ILE A 16 -2.53 8.69 -3.44
N PRO A 17 -1.45 8.27 -4.14
CA PRO A 17 -0.79 9.12 -5.14
C PRO A 17 -1.72 9.54 -6.27
N LEU A 18 -2.56 8.62 -6.74
CA LEU A 18 -3.49 8.90 -7.83
C LEU A 18 -4.56 9.94 -7.42
N LEU A 19 -5.14 9.79 -6.24
CA LEU A 19 -6.10 10.75 -5.72
C LEU A 19 -5.45 12.10 -5.42
N ARG A 20 -4.20 12.10 -4.95
CA ARG A 20 -3.42 13.33 -4.76
C ARG A 20 -3.28 14.07 -6.08
N GLU A 21 -2.88 13.36 -7.13
CA GLU A 21 -2.74 13.93 -8.46
C GLU A 21 -4.05 14.55 -8.92
N TYR A 22 -5.14 13.79 -8.98
CA TYR A 22 -6.39 14.29 -9.56
C TYR A 22 -7.19 15.30 -8.72
N ILE A 23 -6.82 15.54 -7.46
CA ILE A 23 -7.61 16.38 -6.55
C ILE A 23 -6.78 17.55 -6.03
N VAL A 24 -5.53 17.30 -5.65
CA VAL A 24 -4.66 18.33 -5.09
C VAL A 24 -3.97 19.11 -6.21
N SER A 25 -3.48 18.44 -7.27
CA SER A 25 -2.84 19.16 -8.39
C SER A 25 -3.83 20.06 -9.13
N GLU A 26 -5.09 19.61 -9.24
CA GLU A 26 -6.21 20.35 -9.82
C GLU A 26 -6.78 21.43 -8.88
N GLY A 27 -6.28 21.57 -7.65
CA GLY A 27 -6.65 22.64 -6.72
C GLY A 27 -8.01 22.49 -6.02
N TRP A 28 -8.70 21.35 -6.14
CA TRP A 28 -10.01 21.13 -5.51
C TRP A 28 -9.91 20.99 -3.99
N VAL A 29 -8.79 20.45 -3.51
CA VAL A 29 -8.49 20.28 -2.08
C VAL A 29 -7.04 20.70 -1.83
N SER A 30 -6.80 21.40 -0.72
CA SER A 30 -5.45 21.80 -0.35
C SER A 30 -4.58 20.59 0.03
N GLN A 31 -3.27 20.68 -0.19
CA GLN A 31 -2.33 19.64 0.24
C GLN A 31 -2.42 19.35 1.74
N ARG A 32 -2.66 20.39 2.55
CA ARG A 32 -2.82 20.25 4.01
C ARG A 32 -4.03 19.38 4.34
N ASP A 33 -5.19 19.67 3.75
CA ASP A 33 -6.41 18.94 4.06
C ASP A 33 -6.36 17.50 3.54
N PHE A 34 -5.69 17.28 2.40
CA PHE A 34 -5.42 15.94 1.90
C PHE A 34 -4.61 15.11 2.92
N LEU A 35 -3.56 15.69 3.51
CA LEU A 35 -2.75 15.01 4.53
C LEU A 35 -3.52 14.76 5.82
N ILE A 36 -4.40 15.69 6.23
CA ILE A 36 -5.31 15.47 7.37
C ILE A 36 -6.24 14.29 7.07
N GLY A 37 -6.82 14.24 5.87
CA GLY A 37 -7.63 13.11 5.42
C GLY A 37 -6.85 11.80 5.48
N LEU A 38 -5.62 11.78 4.98
CA LEU A 38 -4.77 10.60 5.05
C LEU A 38 -4.51 10.14 6.49
N ALA A 39 -4.19 11.07 7.40
CA ALA A 39 -4.00 10.76 8.81
C ALA A 39 -5.26 10.17 9.45
N LEU A 40 -6.43 10.72 9.14
CA LEU A 40 -7.71 10.19 9.61
C LEU A 40 -7.93 8.77 9.10
N ILE A 41 -7.77 8.51 7.80
CA ILE A 41 -7.98 7.17 7.22
C ILE A 41 -7.04 6.13 7.84
N GLN A 42 -5.80 6.51 8.13
CA GLN A 42 -4.84 5.59 8.75
C GLN A 42 -5.14 5.33 10.24
N ALA A 43 -5.91 6.20 10.91
CA ALA A 43 -6.33 6.03 12.29
C ALA A 43 -7.57 5.13 12.45
N PHE A 44 -8.43 5.06 11.43
CA PHE A 44 -9.65 4.24 11.47
C PHE A 44 -9.45 2.87 10.81
N PRO A 45 -10.05 1.79 11.34
CA PRO A 45 -10.08 0.52 10.64
C PRO A 45 -10.94 0.63 9.38
N GLY A 46 -10.40 0.20 8.25
CA GLY A 46 -11.18 0.18 7.01
C GLY A 46 -10.31 0.19 5.75
N PRO A 47 -10.94 0.18 4.57
CA PRO A 47 -10.22 0.32 3.32
C PRO A 47 -9.70 1.75 3.19
N ASN A 48 -8.41 1.89 2.87
CA ASN A 48 -7.80 3.21 2.62
C ASN A 48 -8.52 4.00 1.50
N PHE A 49 -9.25 3.31 0.62
CA PHE A 49 -10.12 3.92 -0.40
C PHE A 49 -11.17 4.88 0.18
N ASN A 50 -11.52 4.77 1.47
CA ASN A 50 -12.43 5.69 2.15
C ASN A 50 -11.93 7.15 2.13
N ILE A 51 -10.64 7.40 1.89
CA ILE A 51 -10.11 8.75 1.66
C ILE A 51 -10.82 9.46 0.51
N ALA A 52 -11.26 8.72 -0.52
CA ALA A 52 -12.03 9.28 -1.63
C ALA A 52 -13.35 9.91 -1.16
N VAL A 53 -14.02 9.30 -0.17
CA VAL A 53 -15.29 9.80 0.40
C VAL A 53 -15.06 11.09 1.16
N PHE A 54 -14.02 11.13 2.01
CA PHE A 54 -13.62 12.33 2.73
C PHE A 54 -13.28 13.47 1.76
N LEU A 55 -12.44 13.19 0.76
CA LEU A 55 -12.06 14.16 -0.25
C LEU A 55 -13.28 14.63 -1.05
N GLY A 56 -14.19 13.74 -1.44
CA GLY A 56 -15.44 14.10 -2.11
C GLY A 56 -16.30 15.07 -1.31
N SER A 57 -16.39 14.88 0.00
CA SER A 57 -17.12 15.80 0.90
C SER A 57 -16.46 17.19 0.96
N LEU A 58 -15.12 17.23 0.98
CA LEU A 58 -14.35 18.46 1.08
C LEU A 58 -14.35 19.23 -0.24
N THR A 59 -14.19 18.53 -1.35
CA THR A 59 -14.38 19.05 -2.71
C THR A 59 -15.75 19.72 -2.85
N ALA A 60 -16.84 19.04 -2.45
CA ALA A 60 -18.18 19.61 -2.51
C ALA A 60 -18.31 20.85 -1.62
N LYS A 61 -17.77 20.81 -0.39
CA LYS A 61 -17.75 21.95 0.52
C LYS A 61 -17.02 23.16 -0.08
N ASN A 62 -15.86 22.95 -0.70
CA ASN A 62 -15.03 24.01 -1.27
C ASN A 62 -15.71 24.70 -2.48
N VAL A 63 -16.55 23.98 -3.21
CA VAL A 63 -17.32 24.50 -4.36
C VAL A 63 -18.70 25.03 -3.94
N GLY A 64 -19.01 25.05 -2.64
CA GLY A 64 -20.28 25.56 -2.11
C GLY A 64 -21.48 24.61 -2.26
N LEU A 65 -21.23 23.33 -2.51
CA LEU A 65 -22.24 22.28 -2.63
C LEU A 65 -22.43 21.53 -1.29
N ASN A 66 -23.48 20.73 -1.20
CA ASN A 66 -23.76 19.90 -0.02
C ASN A 66 -22.65 18.85 0.20
N PRO A 67 -21.90 18.89 1.32
CA PRO A 67 -20.80 17.95 1.58
C PRO A 67 -21.25 16.49 1.66
N ALA A 68 -22.46 16.22 2.16
CA ALA A 68 -22.99 14.87 2.25
C ALA A 68 -23.25 14.28 0.86
N LEU A 69 -23.74 15.09 -0.07
CA LEU A 69 -23.92 14.68 -1.46
C LEU A 69 -22.56 14.38 -2.12
N GLY A 70 -21.55 15.23 -1.89
CA GLY A 70 -20.19 15.00 -2.35
C GLY A 70 -19.59 13.70 -1.84
N ALA A 71 -19.80 13.39 -0.55
CA ALA A 71 -19.39 12.13 0.06
C ALA A 71 -20.07 10.92 -0.61
N MET A 72 -21.40 10.97 -0.80
CA MET A 72 -22.15 9.89 -1.44
C MET A 72 -21.70 9.65 -2.88
N LEU A 73 -21.55 10.70 -3.68
CA LEU A 73 -21.10 10.59 -5.07
C LEU A 73 -19.67 10.03 -5.16
N ALA A 74 -18.79 10.45 -4.27
CA ALA A 74 -17.44 9.90 -4.19
C ALA A 74 -17.43 8.43 -3.78
N TRP A 75 -18.28 8.04 -2.84
CA TRP A 75 -18.46 6.65 -2.41
C TRP A 75 -18.95 5.76 -3.57
N VAL A 76 -20.00 6.19 -4.28
CA VAL A 76 -20.48 5.49 -5.48
C VAL A 76 -19.40 5.46 -6.57
N GLY A 77 -18.67 6.56 -6.77
CA GLY A 77 -17.62 6.64 -7.77
C GLY A 77 -16.44 5.71 -7.49
N ILE A 78 -16.00 5.59 -6.23
CA ILE A 78 -14.83 4.78 -5.88
C ILE A 78 -15.16 3.29 -5.76
N PHE A 79 -16.34 2.93 -5.24
CA PHE A 79 -16.72 1.53 -5.01
C PHE A 79 -17.61 0.94 -6.11
N GLY A 80 -18.42 1.77 -6.78
CA GLY A 80 -19.38 1.35 -7.79
C GLY A 80 -18.77 0.54 -8.94
N PRO A 81 -17.70 1.00 -9.61
CA PRO A 81 -17.10 0.26 -10.72
C PRO A 81 -16.62 -1.13 -10.31
N GLY A 82 -15.94 -1.25 -9.17
CA GLY A 82 -15.49 -2.54 -8.64
C GLY A 82 -16.64 -3.47 -8.27
N MET A 83 -17.69 -2.94 -7.62
CA MET A 83 -18.88 -3.72 -7.29
C MET A 83 -19.58 -4.26 -8.54
N VAL A 84 -19.77 -3.41 -9.55
CA VAL A 84 -20.38 -3.80 -10.84
C VAL A 84 -19.50 -4.83 -11.56
N LEU A 85 -18.18 -4.65 -11.58
CA LEU A 85 -17.27 -5.58 -12.22
C LEU A 85 -17.32 -6.97 -11.56
N VAL A 86 -17.26 -7.03 -10.23
CA VAL A 86 -17.31 -8.31 -9.49
C VAL A 86 -18.64 -9.02 -9.71
N HIS A 87 -19.77 -8.34 -9.53
CA HIS A 87 -21.08 -8.96 -9.68
C HIS A 87 -21.38 -9.31 -11.14
N GLY A 88 -21.06 -8.41 -12.07
CA GLY A 88 -21.29 -8.60 -13.50
C GLY A 88 -20.46 -9.74 -14.10
N THR A 89 -19.25 -9.99 -13.58
CA THR A 89 -18.39 -11.07 -14.08
C THR A 89 -18.60 -12.42 -13.37
N MET A 90 -19.37 -12.45 -12.29
CA MET A 90 -19.54 -13.65 -11.45
C MET A 90 -20.08 -14.86 -12.23
N GLY A 91 -21.05 -14.65 -13.12
CA GLY A 91 -21.62 -15.71 -13.97
C GLY A 91 -20.59 -16.28 -14.96
N VAL A 92 -19.86 -15.39 -15.63
CA VAL A 92 -18.78 -15.78 -16.56
C VAL A 92 -17.69 -16.54 -15.81
N TRP A 93 -17.28 -16.04 -14.64
CA TRP A 93 -16.28 -16.65 -13.79
C TRP A 93 -16.66 -18.08 -13.39
N GLY A 94 -17.93 -18.30 -13.01
CA GLY A 94 -18.46 -19.63 -12.69
C GLY A 94 -18.28 -20.64 -13.84
N ALA A 95 -18.51 -20.19 -15.08
CA ALA A 95 -18.39 -21.04 -16.27
C ALA A 95 -16.94 -21.33 -16.69
N VAL A 96 -16.00 -20.41 -16.47
CA VAL A 96 -14.62 -20.53 -16.99
C VAL A 96 -13.61 -21.01 -15.96
N ARG A 97 -13.83 -20.81 -14.64
CA ARG A 97 -12.85 -21.09 -13.58
C ARG A 97 -12.33 -22.53 -13.54
N GLY A 98 -13.12 -23.50 -14.02
CA GLY A 98 -12.73 -24.92 -14.08
C GLY A 98 -11.76 -25.28 -15.20
N ARG A 99 -11.69 -24.46 -16.26
CA ARG A 99 -10.89 -24.74 -17.46
C ARG A 99 -9.40 -24.75 -17.14
N ARG A 100 -8.66 -25.71 -17.70
CA ARG A 100 -7.22 -25.89 -17.42
C ARG A 100 -6.39 -24.67 -17.80
N TRP A 101 -6.67 -24.06 -18.95
CA TRP A 101 -5.96 -22.86 -19.42
C TRP A 101 -6.17 -21.67 -18.49
N VAL A 102 -7.38 -21.45 -17.96
CA VAL A 102 -7.66 -20.36 -17.00
C VAL A 102 -6.83 -20.54 -15.74
N ARG A 103 -6.80 -21.76 -15.18
CA ARG A 103 -5.95 -22.08 -14.02
C ARG A 103 -4.45 -21.93 -14.31
N ALA A 104 -4.00 -22.18 -15.54
CA ALA A 104 -2.61 -21.95 -15.94
C ALA A 104 -2.29 -20.44 -16.01
N VAL A 105 -3.16 -19.65 -16.62
CA VAL A 105 -3.03 -18.18 -16.69
C VAL A 105 -3.01 -17.58 -15.28
N LEU A 106 -3.93 -17.95 -14.40
CA LEU A 106 -3.97 -17.45 -13.02
C LEU A 106 -2.69 -17.78 -12.24
N ARG A 107 -2.11 -18.96 -12.45
CA ARG A 107 -0.80 -19.31 -11.86
C ARG A 107 0.31 -18.42 -12.39
N GLY A 108 0.32 -18.12 -13.69
CA GLY A 108 1.26 -17.18 -14.31
C GLY A 108 1.12 -15.76 -13.74
N VAL A 109 -0.12 -15.27 -13.61
CA VAL A 109 -0.41 -13.96 -12.99
C VAL A 109 0.07 -13.91 -11.55
N ASN A 110 -0.21 -14.95 -10.75
CA ASN A 110 0.27 -15.04 -9.37
C ASN A 110 1.81 -15.07 -9.30
N ALA A 111 2.49 -15.79 -10.19
CA ALA A 111 3.95 -15.79 -10.26
C ALA A 111 4.50 -14.38 -10.62
N GLY A 112 3.85 -13.68 -11.55
CA GLY A 112 4.16 -12.28 -11.86
C GLY A 112 3.98 -11.36 -10.66
N ALA A 113 2.91 -11.51 -9.89
CA ALA A 113 2.67 -10.75 -8.66
C ALA A 113 3.79 -10.99 -7.62
N VAL A 114 4.23 -12.24 -7.44
CA VAL A 114 5.38 -12.57 -6.59
C VAL A 114 6.66 -11.88 -7.07
N GLY A 115 6.91 -11.86 -8.38
CA GLY A 115 8.05 -11.15 -8.98
C GLY A 115 8.01 -9.63 -8.77
N LEU A 116 6.82 -9.02 -8.82
CA LEU A 116 6.64 -7.60 -8.49
C LEU A 116 6.93 -7.32 -7.01
N ILE A 117 6.42 -8.16 -6.10
CA ILE A 117 6.73 -8.05 -4.66
C ILE A 117 8.23 -8.16 -4.42
N TYR A 118 8.89 -9.14 -5.05
CA TYR A 118 10.33 -9.30 -4.97
C TYR A 118 11.07 -8.05 -5.46
N THR A 119 10.66 -7.48 -6.60
CA THR A 119 11.23 -6.24 -7.13
C THR A 119 11.13 -5.08 -6.14
N VAL A 120 9.99 -4.93 -5.47
CA VAL A 120 9.80 -3.88 -4.46
C VAL A 120 10.72 -4.11 -3.26
N VAL A 121 10.80 -5.35 -2.76
CA VAL A 121 11.71 -5.72 -1.66
C VAL A 121 13.16 -5.44 -2.03
N TYR A 122 13.57 -5.81 -3.24
CA TYR A 122 14.91 -5.57 -3.76
C TYR A 122 15.24 -4.08 -3.87
N ARG A 123 14.30 -3.26 -4.35
CA ARG A 123 14.50 -1.80 -4.39
C ARG A 123 14.64 -1.19 -3.00
N ILE A 124 13.83 -1.62 -2.04
CA ILE A 124 13.96 -1.16 -0.64
C ILE A 124 15.30 -1.61 -0.05
N TRP A 125 15.75 -2.81 -0.43
CA TRP A 125 17.05 -3.34 -0.01
C TRP A 125 18.21 -2.45 -0.49
N GLU A 126 18.20 -2.03 -1.75
CA GLU A 126 19.26 -1.20 -2.34
C GLU A 126 19.41 0.18 -1.69
N VAL A 127 18.39 0.67 -0.97
CA VAL A 127 18.41 1.97 -0.29
C VAL A 127 18.24 1.87 1.23
N GLY A 128 18.30 0.65 1.78
CA GLY A 128 17.87 0.36 3.14
C GLY A 128 18.81 0.87 4.25
N LEU A 129 20.08 1.15 3.95
CA LEU A 129 21.01 1.74 4.92
C LEU A 129 20.93 3.27 4.86
N LEU A 130 20.43 3.85 5.95
CA LEU A 130 20.43 5.30 6.16
C LEU A 130 21.81 5.72 6.66
N ASP A 131 22.59 6.37 5.80
CA ASP A 131 23.87 6.97 6.15
C ASP A 131 23.67 8.49 6.30
N GLU A 132 23.93 9.04 7.49
CA GLU A 132 23.76 10.47 7.75
C GLU A 132 24.71 11.36 6.93
N ARG A 133 25.82 10.78 6.46
CA ARG A 133 26.85 11.50 5.69
C ARG A 133 26.59 11.48 4.18
N ALA A 134 25.77 10.55 3.69
CA ALA A 134 25.40 10.46 2.29
C ALA A 134 23.92 10.88 2.14
N GLN A 135 23.63 11.89 1.31
CA GLN A 135 22.24 12.29 1.01
C GLN A 135 21.42 11.20 0.29
N GLN A 136 21.96 9.99 0.11
CA GLN A 136 21.36 8.86 -0.58
C GLN A 136 21.54 7.59 0.26
N GLY A 137 20.48 6.77 0.36
CA GLY A 137 20.54 5.48 1.04
C GLY A 137 21.50 4.51 0.35
N ARG A 138 22.22 3.71 1.14
CA ARG A 138 23.12 2.66 0.63
C ARG A 138 22.45 1.29 0.64
N SER A 139 23.02 0.36 -0.11
CA SER A 139 22.51 -1.01 -0.19
C SER A 139 22.72 -1.74 1.12
N LEU A 140 21.67 -2.40 1.62
CA LEU A 140 21.80 -3.35 2.74
C LEU A 140 22.84 -4.44 2.46
N GLY A 141 23.16 -4.72 1.19
CA GLY A 141 24.19 -5.69 0.82
C GLY A 141 25.60 -5.32 1.30
N ASP A 142 25.86 -4.05 1.60
CA ASP A 142 27.17 -3.56 2.03
C ASP A 142 27.52 -3.97 3.47
N ASP A 143 26.53 -4.24 4.31
CA ASP A 143 26.70 -4.65 5.72
C ASP A 143 26.09 -6.03 5.96
N PRO A 144 26.87 -7.07 6.31
CA PRO A 144 26.35 -8.42 6.50
C PRO A 144 25.36 -8.54 7.68
N TRP A 145 25.17 -7.50 8.50
CA TRP A 145 24.23 -7.51 9.63
C TRP A 145 22.80 -7.94 9.27
N TRP A 146 22.33 -7.64 8.05
CA TRP A 146 21.00 -8.08 7.61
C TRP A 146 20.83 -9.61 7.65
N LEU A 147 21.91 -10.39 7.43
CA LEU A 147 21.88 -11.85 7.49
C LEU A 147 21.52 -12.33 8.90
N VAL A 148 22.09 -11.67 9.92
CA VAL A 148 21.83 -12.00 11.32
C VAL A 148 20.38 -11.73 11.65
N VAL A 149 19.85 -10.57 11.25
CA VAL A 149 18.45 -10.20 11.46
C VAL A 149 17.51 -11.18 10.72
N ALA A 150 17.80 -11.48 9.46
CA ALA A 150 16.99 -12.38 8.64
C ALA A 150 17.00 -13.82 9.16
N ALA A 151 18.17 -14.38 9.47
CA ALA A 151 18.31 -15.73 10.00
C ALA A 151 17.65 -15.89 11.36
N THR A 152 17.86 -14.92 12.27
CA THR A 152 17.23 -14.91 13.59
C THR A 152 15.71 -14.89 13.44
N ASN A 153 15.17 -13.93 12.69
CA ASN A 153 13.72 -13.82 12.48
C ASN A 153 13.13 -15.07 11.79
N TYR A 154 13.85 -15.69 10.85
CA TYR A 154 13.41 -16.92 10.21
C TYR A 154 13.35 -18.09 11.19
N VAL A 155 14.39 -18.28 12.01
CA VAL A 155 14.44 -19.36 13.00
C VAL A 155 13.34 -19.19 14.06
N PHE A 156 13.20 -17.97 14.59
CA PHE A 156 12.15 -17.67 15.58
C PHE A 156 10.75 -17.81 15.00
N GLY A 157 10.50 -17.32 13.78
CA GLY A 157 9.21 -17.48 13.12
C GLY A 157 8.87 -18.94 12.83
N ARG A 158 9.84 -19.74 12.36
CA ARG A 158 9.61 -21.12 11.93
C ARG A 158 9.48 -22.11 13.08
N TRP A 159 10.35 -22.05 14.08
CA TRP A 159 10.38 -23.02 15.18
C TRP A 159 9.54 -22.59 16.38
N TYR A 160 9.54 -21.30 16.71
CA TYR A 160 8.85 -20.79 17.90
C TYR A 160 7.48 -20.19 17.58
N ARG A 161 7.05 -20.20 16.30
CA ARG A 161 5.76 -19.66 15.82
C ARG A 161 5.48 -18.25 16.34
N VAL A 162 6.53 -17.44 16.45
CA VAL A 162 6.45 -16.07 16.94
C VAL A 162 5.52 -15.26 16.04
N SER A 163 4.64 -14.46 16.64
CA SER A 163 3.68 -13.65 15.89
C SER A 163 4.41 -12.64 14.98
N PRO A 164 3.93 -12.36 13.76
CA PRO A 164 4.57 -11.43 12.83
C PRO A 164 4.90 -10.04 13.40
N PRO A 165 4.04 -9.40 14.23
CA PRO A 165 4.37 -8.11 14.82
C PRO A 165 5.63 -8.15 15.71
N VAL A 166 5.79 -9.21 16.49
CA VAL A 166 6.96 -9.38 17.38
C VAL A 166 8.23 -9.56 16.55
N THR A 167 8.17 -10.34 15.46
CA THR A 167 9.29 -10.51 14.53
C THR A 167 9.72 -9.18 13.92
N ILE A 168 8.77 -8.33 13.51
CA ILE A 168 9.05 -6.99 12.97
C ILE A 168 9.72 -6.10 14.01
N ILE A 169 9.18 -6.05 15.24
CA ILE A 169 9.73 -5.25 16.34
C ILE A 169 11.15 -5.70 16.68
N SER A 170 11.38 -7.02 16.76
CA SER A 170 12.71 -7.56 17.05
C SER A 170 13.73 -7.22 15.97
N GLY A 171 13.33 -7.26 14.68
CA GLY A 171 14.16 -6.81 13.56
C GLY A 171 14.52 -5.32 13.66
N ALA A 172 13.54 -4.47 13.98
CA ALA A 172 13.76 -3.04 14.17
C ALA A 172 14.72 -2.76 15.33
N LEU A 173 14.56 -3.46 16.47
CA LEU A 173 15.45 -3.34 17.62
C LEU A 173 16.89 -3.77 17.27
N MET A 174 17.06 -4.90 16.59
CA MET A 174 18.38 -5.36 16.12
C MET A 174 19.03 -4.36 15.15
N GLY A 175 18.24 -3.71 14.29
CA GLY A 175 18.72 -2.63 13.42
C GLY A 175 19.18 -1.39 14.20
N LEU A 176 18.39 -0.94 15.17
CA LEU A 176 18.72 0.21 16.03
C LEU A 176 19.99 -0.02 16.86
N VAL A 177 20.16 -1.22 17.41
CA VAL A 177 21.38 -1.61 18.15
C VAL A 177 22.60 -1.48 17.25
N ARG A 178 22.53 -2.00 16.02
CA ARG A 178 23.64 -1.91 15.05
C ARG A 178 23.96 -0.47 14.65
N TYR A 179 22.94 0.36 14.48
CA TYR A 179 23.11 1.78 14.19
C TYR A 179 23.81 2.50 15.36
N GLN A 180 23.39 2.28 16.61
CA GLN A 180 24.03 2.91 17.78
C GLN A 180 25.48 2.50 17.99
N ILE A 181 25.82 1.24 17.68
CA ILE A 181 27.20 0.74 17.80
C ILE A 181 28.11 1.44 16.79
N VAL A 182 27.65 1.58 15.55
CA VAL A 182 28.49 2.13 14.47
C VAL A 182 28.45 3.65 14.37
N SER A 183 27.41 4.32 14.87
CA SER A 183 27.44 5.79 14.99
C SER A 183 28.36 6.29 16.10
N LYS A 184 28.74 5.42 17.05
CA LYS A 184 29.60 5.75 18.20
C LYS A 184 31.07 5.37 18.01
N MET A 185 31.43 4.68 16.92
CA MET A 185 32.81 4.42 16.50
C MET A 185 33.25 5.46 15.47
#